data_AF-A0AAD2JGP3-F1
#
_entry.id   AF-A0AAD2JGP3-F1
#
_cell.length_a   1.000
_cell.length_b   1.000
_cell.length_c   1.000
_cell.angle_alpha   90.00
_cell.angle_beta   90.00
_cell.angle_gamma   90.00
#
_symmetry.space_group_name_H-M   'P 1'
#
loop_
_entity.id
_entity.type
_entity.pdbx_description
1 polymer ?
#
loop_
_entity_poly.entity_id
_entity_poly.type
_entity_poly.pdbx_seq_one_letter_code
_entity_poly.pdbx_strand_id
1 'polypeptide(L)'
;MSGYLDFQQYFTLDHRGLWIDIDLEATLGAPSANSLSFQPRCLTLADGHLVDRYIKAAEAGYRHFCLPQCLTQFAEDISVQDGYLTAKQQDGFNTIHHQAYEIRRRAERNCRKLLMGKVHRSGLVHRRFRRLLKKTGLSDAWKLLEPDLQAKWYLEPQEYKEVKLKQAHQWRLEYLGTRLAAVQEARKGNINACSRRTQVQWMAQKEETRRRWKAQGKGFSGGFQQIKVAQVAQDGSSHWVTCQSKRLVEEGCTQENRLQYDQTCYPYSTPPMTEPLYSNFNGPNAEQNSHALLRSLYEVETADPYLASFMTEYNYSWGTLKVTLEDKIINSR
;
A
#
# COMPACT_ATOMS: atom_id res chain seq x y z
N MET A 1 26.13 32.57 -35.32
CA MET A 1 27.34 32.40 -36.19
C MET A 1 27.26 31.03 -36.86
N SER A 2 28.01 30.72 -37.91
CA SER A 2 27.99 29.38 -38.51
C SER A 2 29.36 28.96 -39.04
N GLY A 3 29.65 27.66 -39.03
CA GLY A 3 30.90 27.11 -39.52
C GLY A 3 30.83 25.60 -39.77
N TYR A 4 31.98 25.03 -40.09
CA TYR A 4 32.14 23.59 -40.26
C TYR A 4 32.87 23.01 -39.05
N LEU A 5 32.38 21.89 -38.54
CA LEU A 5 33.08 21.05 -37.56
C LEU A 5 34.24 20.32 -38.26
N ASP A 6 35.23 19.90 -37.47
CA ASP A 6 36.33 19.10 -38.00
C ASP A 6 35.89 17.67 -38.33
N PHE A 7 36.59 17.07 -39.28
CA PHE A 7 36.27 15.72 -39.75
C PHE A 7 36.34 14.72 -38.60
N GLN A 8 35.34 13.83 -38.54
CA GLN A 8 35.23 12.72 -37.58
C GLN A 8 35.14 13.10 -36.10
N GLN A 9 35.00 14.38 -35.76
CA GLN A 9 34.94 14.80 -34.36
C GLN A 9 33.69 14.28 -33.62
N TYR A 10 32.57 14.09 -34.34
CA TYR A 10 31.30 13.63 -33.76
C TYR A 10 30.53 12.60 -34.60
N PHE A 11 30.82 12.48 -35.90
CA PHE A 11 30.16 11.53 -36.80
C PHE A 11 31.17 10.87 -37.74
N THR A 12 31.02 9.58 -38.02
CA THR A 12 31.89 8.78 -38.90
C THR A 12 31.53 8.91 -40.38
N LEU A 13 31.08 10.08 -40.81
CA LEU A 13 30.68 10.35 -42.19
C LEU A 13 31.78 11.11 -42.95
N ASP A 14 31.86 10.91 -44.26
CA ASP A 14 32.89 11.47 -45.14
C ASP A 14 32.72 12.97 -45.46
N HIS A 15 31.81 13.67 -44.76
CA HIS A 15 31.58 15.11 -44.92
C HIS A 15 31.67 15.83 -43.58
N ARG A 16 32.14 17.09 -43.60
CA ARG A 16 32.20 17.94 -42.40
C ARG A 16 30.77 18.29 -41.96
N GLY A 17 30.47 18.10 -40.68
CA GLY A 17 29.20 18.54 -40.10
C GLY A 17 29.14 20.07 -40.07
N LEU A 18 28.06 20.65 -40.55
CA LEU A 18 27.81 22.09 -40.44
C LEU A 18 27.23 22.40 -39.05
N TRP A 19 27.73 23.42 -38.38
CA TRP A 19 27.11 23.93 -37.15
C TRP A 19 26.69 25.38 -37.36
N ILE A 20 25.53 25.71 -36.78
CA ILE A 20 24.96 27.05 -36.81
C ILE A 20 24.53 27.38 -35.39
N ASP A 21 25.09 28.46 -34.86
CA ASP A 21 24.60 29.14 -33.66
C ASP A 21 23.45 30.05 -34.06
N ILE A 22 22.25 29.65 -33.64
CA ILE A 22 21.02 30.40 -33.83
C ILE A 22 20.73 31.14 -32.54
N ASP A 23 20.73 32.47 -32.60
CA ASP A 23 20.42 33.30 -31.45
C ASP A 23 18.94 33.13 -31.09
N LEU A 24 18.68 32.60 -29.90
CA LEU A 24 17.34 32.18 -29.49
C LEU A 24 16.38 33.37 -29.40
N GLU A 25 16.92 34.54 -29.03
CA GLU A 25 16.17 35.79 -28.89
C GLU A 25 15.78 36.39 -30.26
N ALA A 26 16.62 36.17 -31.27
CA ALA A 26 16.33 36.59 -32.65
C ALA A 26 15.28 35.69 -33.33
N THR A 27 15.22 34.40 -32.95
CA THR A 27 14.29 33.43 -33.55
C THR A 27 12.95 33.34 -32.84
N LEU A 28 12.92 33.48 -31.51
CA LEU A 28 11.70 33.38 -30.71
C LEU A 28 11.16 34.74 -30.25
N GLY A 29 11.88 35.83 -30.55
CA GLY A 29 11.58 37.18 -30.09
C GLY A 29 12.08 37.44 -28.66
N ALA A 30 12.24 38.73 -28.33
CA ALA A 30 12.64 39.15 -26.98
C ALA A 30 11.63 38.63 -25.93
N PRO A 31 12.08 38.14 -24.77
CA PRO A 31 11.19 37.67 -23.72
C PRO A 31 10.28 38.83 -23.30
N SER A 32 8.96 38.63 -23.45
CA SER A 32 7.96 39.64 -23.08
C SER A 32 8.22 40.10 -21.65
N ALA A 33 8.43 41.41 -21.46
CA ALA A 33 8.67 42.00 -20.16
C ALA A 33 7.58 41.56 -19.18
N ASN A 34 8.02 40.95 -18.07
CA ASN A 34 7.21 40.48 -16.95
C ASN A 34 6.12 39.46 -17.35
N SER A 35 6.54 38.22 -17.64
CA SER A 35 5.64 37.12 -17.33
C SER A 35 5.38 37.19 -15.82
N LEU A 36 4.17 37.62 -15.45
CA LEU A 36 3.70 37.47 -14.08
C LEU A 36 3.92 36.00 -13.75
N SER A 37 4.88 35.71 -12.87
CA SER A 37 5.13 34.38 -12.34
C SER A 37 3.85 33.97 -11.61
N PHE A 38 2.88 33.44 -12.35
CA PHE A 38 1.72 32.80 -11.80
C PHE A 38 2.24 31.51 -11.19
N GLN A 39 2.58 31.57 -9.90
CA GLN A 39 2.85 30.37 -9.13
C GLN A 39 1.53 29.61 -9.08
N PRO A 40 1.42 28.44 -9.74
CA PRO A 40 0.20 27.66 -9.68
C PRO A 40 -0.08 27.34 -8.21
N ARG A 41 -1.36 27.47 -7.80
CA ARG A 41 -1.78 27.16 -6.43
C ARG A 41 -1.70 25.65 -6.22
N CYS A 42 -0.52 25.15 -5.88
CA CYS A 42 -0.35 23.76 -5.49
C CYS A 42 -0.84 23.59 -4.05
N LEU A 43 -1.76 22.65 -3.84
CA LEU A 43 -2.02 22.10 -2.51
C LEU A 43 -0.74 21.39 -2.06
N THR A 44 0.08 22.05 -1.24
CA THR A 44 1.30 21.48 -0.63
C THR A 44 0.92 20.51 0.51
N LEU A 45 -0.01 19.59 0.27
CA LEU A 45 -0.47 18.61 1.25
C LEU A 45 0.06 17.24 0.84
N ALA A 46 0.97 16.70 1.65
CA ALA A 46 1.42 15.31 1.55
C ALA A 46 0.32 14.28 1.91
N ASP A 47 -0.85 14.75 2.37
CA ASP A 47 -1.99 13.90 2.75
C ASP A 47 -2.92 13.67 1.54
N GLY A 48 -2.85 12.46 0.97
CA GLY A 48 -3.67 12.04 -0.18
C GLY A 48 -5.18 12.17 0.05
N HIS A 49 -5.67 12.03 1.29
CA HIS A 49 -7.10 12.14 1.56
C HIS A 49 -7.66 13.56 1.44
N LEU A 50 -6.81 14.59 1.61
CA LEU A 50 -7.21 15.98 1.41
C LEU A 50 -7.22 16.33 -0.07
N VAL A 51 -6.28 15.77 -0.84
CA VAL A 51 -6.26 15.86 -2.30
C VAL A 51 -7.52 15.22 -2.88
N ASP A 52 -7.88 14.01 -2.45
CA ASP A 52 -9.09 13.32 -2.91
C ASP A 52 -10.38 14.12 -2.62
N ARG A 53 -10.46 14.74 -1.45
CA ARG A 53 -11.61 15.60 -1.09
C ARG A 53 -11.68 16.84 -1.96
N TYR A 54 -10.54 17.45 -2.24
CA TYR A 54 -10.46 18.61 -3.12
C TYR A 54 -10.94 18.26 -4.52
N ILE A 55 -10.41 17.18 -5.09
CA ILE A 55 -10.78 16.69 -6.43
C ILE A 55 -12.29 16.42 -6.47
N LYS A 56 -12.83 15.64 -5.53
CA LYS A 56 -14.27 15.34 -5.48
C LYS A 56 -15.14 16.59 -5.37
N ALA A 57 -14.74 17.56 -4.55
CA ALA A 57 -15.48 18.81 -4.39
C ALA A 57 -15.41 19.69 -5.65
N ALA A 58 -14.25 19.75 -6.31
CA ALA A 58 -14.07 20.49 -7.56
C ALA A 58 -14.85 19.85 -8.71
N GLU A 59 -14.77 18.52 -8.87
CA GLU A 59 -15.53 17.76 -9.88
C GLU A 59 -17.04 17.92 -9.69
N ALA A 60 -17.53 17.84 -8.46
CA ALA A 60 -18.95 18.06 -8.18
C ALA A 60 -19.40 19.47 -8.60
N GLY A 61 -18.56 20.48 -8.35
CA GLY A 61 -18.82 21.85 -8.81
C GLY A 61 -18.81 21.96 -10.34
N TYR A 62 -17.80 21.37 -11.01
CA TYR A 62 -17.72 21.38 -12.47
C TYR A 62 -18.90 20.68 -13.14
N ARG A 63 -19.39 19.57 -12.57
CA ARG A 63 -20.59 18.89 -13.04
C ARG A 63 -21.85 19.72 -12.82
N HIS A 64 -21.97 20.39 -11.68
CA HIS A 64 -23.15 21.21 -11.38
C HIS A 64 -23.32 22.37 -12.37
N PHE A 65 -22.22 22.98 -12.80
CA PHE A 65 -22.23 24.07 -13.78
C PHE A 65 -21.97 23.61 -15.22
N CYS A 66 -21.89 22.31 -15.47
CA CYS A 66 -21.60 21.73 -16.79
C CYS A 66 -20.37 22.34 -17.50
N LEU A 67 -19.38 22.83 -16.75
CA LEU A 67 -18.26 23.60 -17.30
C LEU A 67 -17.49 22.88 -18.41
N PRO A 68 -17.22 21.55 -18.33
CA PRO A 68 -16.55 20.85 -19.42
C PRO A 68 -17.34 20.92 -20.73
N GLN A 69 -18.67 20.79 -20.67
CA GLN A 69 -19.54 20.83 -21.85
C GLN A 69 -19.64 22.24 -22.42
N CYS A 70 -19.70 23.27 -21.55
CA CYS A 70 -19.65 24.66 -21.98
C CYS A 70 -18.32 25.00 -22.66
N LEU A 71 -17.20 24.48 -22.17
CA LEU A 71 -15.89 24.69 -22.77
C LEU A 71 -15.74 23.97 -24.12
N THR A 72 -16.27 22.76 -24.26
CA THR A 72 -16.24 22.05 -25.56
C THR A 72 -17.09 22.76 -26.60
N GLN A 73 -18.31 23.19 -26.24
CA GLN A 73 -19.16 23.99 -27.14
C GLN A 73 -18.49 25.30 -27.52
N PHE A 74 -17.87 25.98 -26.56
CA PHE A 74 -17.14 27.22 -26.82
C PHE A 74 -15.93 27.02 -27.74
N ALA A 75 -15.20 25.91 -27.60
CA ALA A 75 -14.10 25.57 -28.49
C ALA A 75 -14.57 25.25 -29.91
N GLU A 76 -15.71 24.55 -30.05
CA GLU A 76 -16.35 24.29 -31.35
C GLU A 76 -16.74 25.60 -32.03
N ASP A 77 -17.42 26.50 -31.30
CA ASP A 77 -17.85 27.82 -31.81
C ASP A 77 -16.68 28.69 -32.29
N ILE A 78 -15.53 28.62 -31.62
CA ILE A 78 -14.31 29.35 -32.04
C ILE A 78 -13.69 28.72 -33.28
N SER A 79 -13.68 27.39 -33.38
CA SER A 79 -13.08 26.70 -34.53
C SER A 79 -13.84 26.97 -35.83
N VAL A 80 -15.14 27.25 -35.76
CA VAL A 80 -15.97 27.70 -36.89
C VAL A 80 -15.63 29.13 -37.34
N GLN A 81 -14.98 29.94 -36.49
CA GLN A 81 -14.68 31.36 -36.73
C GLN A 81 -13.18 31.62 -36.97
N ASP A 82 -12.42 30.61 -37.42
CA ASP A 82 -10.98 30.69 -37.69
C ASP A 82 -10.16 31.27 -36.52
N GLY A 83 -10.62 31.07 -35.27
CA GLY A 83 -9.90 31.48 -34.07
C GLY A 83 -10.13 32.91 -33.59
N TYR A 84 -10.98 33.70 -34.26
CA TYR A 84 -11.29 35.06 -33.80
C TYR A 84 -12.41 35.07 -32.76
N LEU A 85 -12.13 35.66 -31.59
CA LEU A 85 -13.09 35.81 -30.49
C LEU A 85 -13.91 37.09 -30.65
N THR A 86 -15.23 36.96 -30.73
CA THR A 86 -16.15 38.10 -30.61
C THR A 86 -16.19 38.59 -29.16
N ALA A 87 -16.41 39.89 -28.92
CA ALA A 87 -16.52 40.45 -27.56
C ALA A 87 -17.51 39.69 -26.66
N LYS A 88 -18.66 39.28 -27.21
CA LYS A 88 -19.68 38.47 -26.50
C LYS A 88 -19.18 37.09 -26.11
N GLN A 89 -18.37 36.45 -26.97
CA GLN A 89 -17.77 35.15 -26.68
C GLN A 89 -16.66 35.29 -25.62
N GLN A 90 -15.89 36.37 -25.68
CA GLN A 90 -14.89 36.69 -24.66
C GLN A 90 -15.52 36.88 -23.27
N ASP A 91 -16.67 37.56 -23.18
CA ASP A 91 -17.43 37.68 -21.93
C ASP A 91 -17.96 36.34 -21.43
N GLY A 92 -18.45 35.49 -22.34
CA GLY A 92 -18.86 34.12 -22.05
C GLY A 92 -17.72 33.28 -21.46
N PHE A 93 -16.54 33.34 -22.10
CA PHE A 93 -15.33 32.66 -21.61
C PHE A 93 -14.89 33.17 -20.25
N ASN A 94 -14.86 34.49 -20.04
CA ASN A 94 -14.49 35.09 -18.77
C ASN A 94 -15.45 34.66 -17.65
N THR A 95 -16.73 34.51 -17.97
CA THR A 95 -17.75 34.00 -17.03
C THR A 95 -17.47 32.55 -16.65
N ILE A 96 -17.23 31.67 -17.63
CA ILE A 96 -16.85 30.26 -17.42
C ILE A 96 -15.58 30.16 -16.57
N HIS A 97 -14.58 30.98 -16.88
CA HIS A 97 -13.31 31.01 -16.16
C HIS A 97 -13.47 31.47 -14.71
N HIS A 98 -14.26 32.53 -14.48
CA HIS A 98 -14.58 33.02 -13.14
C HIS A 98 -15.36 31.97 -12.31
N GLN A 99 -16.31 31.27 -12.93
CA GLN A 99 -17.04 30.17 -12.28
C GLN A 99 -16.09 29.03 -11.91
N ALA A 100 -15.21 28.61 -12.83
CA ALA A 100 -14.21 27.58 -12.55
C ALA A 100 -13.29 27.98 -11.39
N TYR A 101 -12.90 29.26 -11.34
CA TYR A 101 -12.10 29.83 -10.25
C TYR A 101 -12.82 29.77 -8.90
N GLU A 102 -14.09 30.20 -8.82
CA GLU A 102 -14.86 30.18 -7.57
C GLU A 102 -15.14 28.75 -7.07
N ILE A 103 -15.36 27.79 -7.97
CA ILE A 103 -15.49 26.37 -7.63
C ILE A 103 -14.22 25.87 -6.95
N ARG A 104 -13.05 26.11 -7.57
CA ARG A 104 -11.75 25.73 -6.98
C ARG A 104 -11.53 26.41 -5.63
N ARG A 105 -11.82 27.71 -5.53
CA ARG A 105 -11.70 28.49 -4.28
C ARG A 105 -12.62 27.97 -3.17
N ARG A 106 -13.82 27.46 -3.51
CA ARG A 106 -14.74 26.83 -2.56
C ARG A 106 -14.27 25.44 -2.15
N ALA A 107 -13.79 24.63 -3.09
CA ALA A 107 -13.18 23.34 -2.80
C ALA A 107 -11.95 23.49 -1.90
N GLU A 108 -11.08 24.47 -2.16
CA GLU A 108 -9.95 24.85 -1.31
C GLU A 108 -10.39 25.22 0.11
N ARG A 109 -11.43 26.06 0.26
CA ARG A 109 -11.98 26.44 1.58
C ARG A 109 -12.48 25.23 2.36
N ASN A 110 -13.12 24.26 1.69
CA ASN A 110 -13.60 23.03 2.31
C ASN A 110 -12.46 22.07 2.69
N CYS A 111 -11.33 22.12 1.96
CA CYS A 111 -10.16 21.27 2.22
C CYS A 111 -9.16 21.92 3.17
N ARG A 112 -9.23 23.24 3.38
CA ARG A 112 -8.50 23.94 4.45
C ARG A 112 -9.05 23.52 5.82
N LYS A 113 -8.52 22.43 6.35
CA LYS A 113 -7.99 22.56 7.71
C LYS A 113 -6.90 23.61 7.57
N LEU A 114 -7.17 24.84 8.03
CA LEU A 114 -6.08 25.66 8.53
C LEU A 114 -5.25 24.69 9.39
N LEU A 115 -4.01 24.44 8.98
CA LEU A 115 -2.95 24.48 9.96
C LEU A 115 -3.22 25.80 10.68
N MET A 116 -3.93 25.72 11.80
CA MET A 116 -3.87 26.71 12.84
C MET A 116 -2.40 26.70 13.19
N GLY A 117 -1.63 27.50 12.44
CA GLY A 117 -0.28 27.81 12.76
C GLY A 117 -0.26 28.20 14.23
N LYS A 118 0.85 27.84 14.88
CA LYS A 118 1.40 28.54 16.03
C LYS A 118 0.84 29.96 16.16
N VAL A 119 -0.27 30.13 16.86
CA VAL A 119 -0.76 31.42 17.30
C VAL A 119 -0.63 31.38 18.81
N HIS A 120 0.44 31.99 19.31
CA HIS A 120 0.54 32.38 20.72
C HIS A 120 -0.58 33.39 20.98
N ARG A 121 -1.74 32.92 21.46
CA ARG A 121 -2.80 33.79 21.96
C ARG A 121 -3.14 33.40 23.40
N SER A 122 -2.55 34.15 24.32
CA SER A 122 -2.73 34.19 25.77
C SER A 122 -4.12 34.63 26.25
N GLY A 123 -5.18 34.54 25.44
CA GLY A 123 -6.53 35.05 25.81
C GLY A 123 -7.67 34.04 25.72
N LEU A 124 -7.43 32.87 25.14
CA LEU A 124 -8.45 31.82 25.01
C LEU A 124 -7.93 30.59 25.72
N VAL A 125 -8.34 30.44 26.98
CA VAL A 125 -8.26 29.17 27.70
C VAL A 125 -8.67 28.06 26.75
N HIS A 126 -7.68 27.28 26.31
CA HIS A 126 -7.81 26.27 25.29
C HIS A 126 -9.00 25.35 25.62
N ARG A 127 -9.84 24.99 24.65
CA ARG A 127 -11.03 24.13 24.88
C ARG A 127 -10.68 22.85 25.65
N ARG A 128 -9.47 22.32 25.42
CA ARG A 128 -8.90 21.20 26.17
C ARG A 128 -8.70 21.54 27.65
N PHE A 129 -8.15 22.71 27.95
CA PHE A 129 -7.97 23.19 29.31
C PHE A 129 -9.32 23.34 30.03
N ARG A 130 -10.33 23.98 29.41
CA ARG A 130 -11.69 24.07 30.01
C ARG A 130 -12.29 22.69 30.28
N ARG A 131 -12.13 21.75 29.33
CA ARG A 131 -12.58 20.37 29.50
C ARG A 131 -11.83 19.65 30.62
N LEU A 132 -10.54 19.93 30.78
CA LEU A 132 -9.73 19.37 31.86
C LEU A 132 -10.18 19.92 33.20
N LEU A 133 -10.35 21.24 33.35
CA LEU A 133 -10.89 21.83 34.58
C LEU A 133 -12.26 21.24 34.94
N LYS A 134 -13.15 21.08 33.96
CA LYS A 134 -14.46 20.46 34.19
C LYS A 134 -14.35 19.00 34.64
N LYS A 135 -13.35 18.26 34.15
CA LYS A 135 -13.11 16.87 34.54
C LYS A 135 -12.48 16.73 35.92
N THR A 136 -11.58 17.64 36.28
CA THR A 136 -10.90 17.64 37.58
C THR A 136 -11.70 18.34 38.67
N GLY A 137 -12.75 19.10 38.32
CA GLY A 137 -13.54 19.89 39.26
C GLY A 137 -12.86 21.18 39.73
N LEU A 138 -11.70 21.53 39.15
CA LEU A 138 -10.91 22.69 39.55
C LEU A 138 -11.35 23.94 38.77
N SER A 139 -12.49 24.53 39.12
CA SER A 139 -13.00 25.76 38.47
C SER A 139 -12.05 26.95 38.61
N ASP A 140 -11.35 27.03 39.75
CA ASP A 140 -10.56 28.19 40.16
C ASP A 140 -9.05 28.02 39.96
N ALA A 141 -8.63 27.10 39.08
CA ALA A 141 -7.21 26.84 38.82
C ALA A 141 -6.41 28.09 38.37
N TRP A 142 -7.08 29.11 37.83
CA TRP A 142 -6.48 30.39 37.40
C TRP A 142 -6.21 31.38 38.54
N LYS A 143 -6.81 31.17 39.70
CA LYS A 143 -6.65 32.04 40.87
C LYS A 143 -5.46 31.64 41.75
N LEU A 144 -4.80 30.54 41.41
CA LEU A 144 -3.62 30.06 42.12
C LEU A 144 -2.43 30.96 41.81
N LEU A 145 -1.68 31.32 42.86
CA LEU A 145 -0.43 32.04 42.73
C LEU A 145 0.64 31.15 42.09
N GLU A 146 1.61 31.75 41.41
CA GLU A 146 2.72 31.04 40.77
C GLU A 146 3.50 30.10 41.71
N PRO A 147 3.86 30.47 42.95
CA PRO A 147 4.53 29.53 43.87
C PRO A 147 3.68 28.30 44.22
N ASP A 148 2.37 28.46 44.40
CA ASP A 148 1.46 27.35 44.70
C ASP A 148 1.32 26.40 43.50
N LEU A 149 1.34 26.96 42.28
CA LEU A 149 1.34 26.19 41.03
C LEU A 149 2.64 25.38 40.89
N GLN A 150 3.79 25.98 41.20
CA GLN A 150 5.07 25.28 41.16
C GLN A 150 5.10 24.13 42.18
N ALA A 151 4.70 24.37 43.43
CA ALA A 151 4.63 23.33 44.45
C ALA A 151 3.74 22.15 44.03
N LYS A 152 2.53 22.44 43.49
CA LYS A 152 1.63 21.40 42.96
C LYS A 152 2.24 20.64 41.78
N TRP A 153 2.91 21.35 40.87
CA TRP A 153 3.56 20.73 39.72
C TRP A 153 4.66 19.75 40.11
N TYR A 154 5.37 20.00 41.22
CA TYR A 154 6.36 19.06 41.76
C TYR A 154 5.73 17.86 42.50
N LEU A 155 4.63 18.07 43.23
CA LEU A 155 4.00 17.04 44.05
C LEU A 155 3.08 16.10 43.26
N GLU A 156 2.26 16.61 42.34
CA GLU A 156 1.28 15.83 41.57
C GLU A 156 1.89 14.60 40.85
N PRO A 157 3.08 14.69 40.20
CA PRO A 157 3.70 13.53 39.58
C PRO A 157 4.11 12.44 40.57
N GLN A 158 4.49 12.82 41.79
CA GLN A 158 4.88 11.89 42.85
C GLN A 158 3.65 11.14 43.37
N GLU A 159 2.59 11.89 43.71
CA GLU A 159 1.30 11.35 44.11
C GLU A 159 0.72 10.42 43.04
N TYR A 160 0.76 10.85 41.76
CA TYR A 160 0.31 10.02 40.64
C TYR A 160 1.09 8.70 40.55
N LYS A 161 2.41 8.72 40.72
CA LYS A 161 3.23 7.50 40.68
C LYS A 161 2.87 6.55 41.81
N GLU A 162 2.74 7.07 43.03
CA GLU A 162 2.38 6.27 44.19
C GLU A 162 1.01 5.63 44.07
N VAL A 163 0.01 6.43 43.71
CA VAL A 163 -1.36 5.98 43.47
C VAL A 163 -1.41 4.98 42.32
N LYS A 164 -0.68 5.24 41.23
CA LYS A 164 -0.64 4.34 40.08
C LYS A 164 -0.07 2.97 40.44
N LEU A 165 0.90 2.95 41.35
CA LEU A 165 1.55 1.72 41.80
C LEU A 165 0.66 0.96 42.80
N LYS A 166 0.08 1.65 43.77
CA LYS A 166 -0.65 1.04 44.89
C LYS A 166 -2.13 0.76 44.57
N GLN A 167 -2.83 1.70 43.94
CA GLN A 167 -4.30 1.71 43.87
C GLN A 167 -4.89 1.59 42.45
N ALA A 168 -4.07 1.73 41.40
CA ALA A 168 -4.60 1.72 40.02
C ALA A 168 -5.37 0.46 39.64
N HIS A 169 -5.05 -0.69 40.24
CA HIS A 169 -5.80 -1.91 39.97
C HIS A 169 -7.23 -1.83 40.54
N GLN A 170 -7.36 -1.41 41.80
CA GLN A 170 -8.63 -1.24 42.49
C GLN A 170 -9.49 -0.20 41.77
N TRP A 171 -8.93 0.96 41.43
CA TRP A 171 -9.66 2.01 40.70
C TRP A 171 -10.15 1.57 39.32
N ARG A 172 -9.40 0.72 38.62
CA ARG A 172 -9.87 0.15 37.34
C ARG A 172 -11.02 -0.81 37.54
N LEU A 173 -10.98 -1.65 38.57
CA LEU A 173 -12.07 -2.56 38.90
C LEU A 173 -13.33 -1.80 39.31
N GLU A 174 -13.19 -0.80 40.17
CA GLU A 174 -14.30 0.08 40.61
C GLU A 174 -14.89 0.86 39.44
N TYR A 175 -14.06 1.44 38.57
CA TYR A 175 -14.52 2.16 37.38
C TYR A 175 -15.27 1.24 36.41
N LEU A 176 -14.79 0.02 36.20
CA LEU A 176 -15.49 -0.97 35.38
C LEU A 176 -16.79 -1.42 36.04
N GLY A 177 -16.77 -1.66 37.36
CA GLY A 177 -17.94 -2.06 38.15
C GLY A 177 -19.05 -1.01 38.11
N THR A 178 -18.73 0.25 38.40
CA THR A 178 -19.68 1.38 38.35
C THR A 178 -20.27 1.58 36.96
N ARG A 179 -19.46 1.47 35.89
CA ARG A 179 -19.97 1.52 34.52
C ARG A 179 -20.86 0.33 34.17
N LEU A 180 -20.49 -0.87 34.61
CA LEU A 180 -21.30 -2.07 34.39
C LEU A 180 -22.64 -1.95 35.13
N ALA A 181 -22.64 -1.46 36.37
CA ALA A 181 -23.84 -1.18 37.14
C ALA A 181 -24.74 -0.14 36.43
N ALA A 182 -24.20 1.01 36.04
CA ALA A 182 -24.95 2.03 35.31
C ALA A 182 -25.52 1.53 33.96
N VAL A 183 -24.80 0.62 33.28
CA VAL A 183 -25.28 -0.05 32.07
C VAL A 183 -26.38 -1.07 32.38
N GLN A 184 -26.29 -1.78 33.51
CA GLN A 184 -27.29 -2.75 33.93
C GLN A 184 -28.58 -2.07 34.41
N GLU A 185 -28.48 -0.95 35.13
CA GLU A 185 -29.58 -0.09 35.56
C GLU A 185 -30.33 0.54 34.37
N ALA A 186 -29.63 0.83 33.26
CA ALA A 186 -30.22 1.38 32.04
C ALA A 186 -31.16 0.43 31.25
N ARG A 187 -31.76 -0.60 31.87
CA ARG A 187 -32.68 -1.59 31.25
C ARG A 187 -34.14 -1.07 31.24
N LYS A 188 -35.01 -1.27 30.23
CA LYS A 188 -35.06 -2.08 28.99
C LYS A 188 -35.60 -1.19 27.84
N GLY A 189 -35.09 -1.34 26.61
CA GLY A 189 -35.68 -0.75 25.40
C GLY A 189 -34.84 0.31 24.66
N ASN A 190 -33.74 0.79 25.25
CA ASN A 190 -32.90 1.80 24.61
C ASN A 190 -31.70 1.19 23.86
N ILE A 191 -31.70 1.30 22.53
CA ILE A 191 -30.66 0.78 21.61
C ILE A 191 -29.25 1.28 22.00
N ASN A 192 -29.15 2.52 22.50
CA ASN A 192 -27.88 3.14 22.92
C ASN A 192 -27.30 2.53 24.22
N ALA A 193 -28.14 1.94 25.08
CA ALA A 193 -27.68 1.26 26.28
C ALA A 193 -27.12 -0.14 25.94
N CYS A 194 -27.71 -0.82 24.94
CA CYS A 194 -27.22 -2.09 24.44
C CYS A 194 -25.84 -1.96 23.79
N SER A 195 -25.64 -0.97 22.91
CA SER A 195 -24.33 -0.72 22.28
C SER A 195 -23.24 -0.34 23.28
N ARG A 196 -23.58 0.44 24.32
CA ARG A 196 -22.68 0.76 25.43
C ARG A 196 -22.30 -0.48 26.24
N ARG A 197 -23.23 -1.41 26.48
CA ARG A 197 -22.95 -2.68 27.17
C ARG A 197 -21.94 -3.52 26.40
N THR A 198 -22.17 -3.71 25.11
CA THR A 198 -21.26 -4.44 24.23
C THR A 198 -19.86 -3.81 24.24
N GLN A 199 -19.80 -2.47 24.19
CA GLN A 199 -18.52 -1.75 24.27
C GLN A 199 -17.77 -1.99 25.59
N VAL A 200 -18.46 -1.96 26.74
CA VAL A 200 -17.83 -2.19 28.05
C VAL A 200 -17.37 -3.64 28.19
N GLN A 201 -18.15 -4.61 27.71
CA GLN A 201 -17.74 -6.02 27.68
C GLN A 201 -16.50 -6.22 26.83
N TRP A 202 -16.44 -5.59 25.64
CA TRP A 202 -15.27 -5.67 24.77
C TRP A 202 -14.02 -5.06 25.40
N MET A 203 -14.17 -3.97 26.16
CA MET A 203 -13.07 -3.36 26.91
C MET A 203 -12.59 -4.27 28.05
N ALA A 204 -13.49 -4.94 28.77
CA ALA A 204 -13.14 -5.90 29.81
C ALA A 204 -12.38 -7.11 29.23
N GLN A 205 -12.88 -7.67 28.12
CA GLN A 205 -12.20 -8.74 27.39
C GLN A 205 -10.81 -8.31 26.92
N LYS A 206 -10.66 -7.10 26.37
CA LYS A 206 -9.34 -6.57 25.97
C LYS A 206 -8.35 -6.45 27.12
N GLU A 207 -8.81 -6.05 28.30
CA GLU A 207 -7.93 -5.93 29.45
C GLU A 207 -7.56 -7.31 30.01
N GLU A 208 -8.48 -8.27 29.95
CA GLU A 208 -8.21 -9.66 30.28
C GLU A 208 -7.23 -10.32 29.31
N THR A 209 -7.39 -10.12 28.00
CA THR A 209 -6.43 -10.61 27.00
C THR A 209 -5.06 -9.98 27.19
N ARG A 210 -4.98 -8.68 27.52
CA ARG A 210 -3.71 -8.03 27.91
C ARG A 210 -3.09 -8.64 29.16
N ARG A 211 -3.88 -9.00 30.17
CA ARG A 211 -3.37 -9.71 31.36
C ARG A 211 -2.83 -11.08 30.98
N ARG A 212 -3.56 -11.84 30.17
CA ARG A 212 -3.12 -13.14 29.64
C ARG A 212 -1.84 -12.99 28.81
N TRP A 213 -1.72 -11.97 27.98
CA TRP A 213 -0.49 -11.65 27.22
C TRP A 213 0.70 -11.33 28.12
N LYS A 214 0.49 -10.59 29.20
CA LYS A 214 1.56 -10.30 30.16
C LYS A 214 1.97 -11.53 30.97
N ALA A 215 1.01 -12.41 31.28
CA ALA A 215 1.26 -13.64 32.03
C ALA A 215 1.90 -14.75 31.19
N GLN A 216 1.55 -14.87 29.91
CA GLN A 216 1.98 -15.98 29.04
C GLN A 216 2.99 -15.59 27.94
N GLY A 217 3.37 -14.32 27.85
CA GLY A 217 4.36 -13.85 26.86
C GLY A 217 3.82 -13.76 25.42
N LYS A 218 4.73 -13.44 24.48
CA LYS A 218 4.41 -13.07 23.07
C LYS A 218 3.82 -14.19 22.20
N GLY A 219 3.65 -15.42 22.72
CA GLY A 219 3.20 -16.57 21.92
C GLY A 219 1.68 -16.80 21.88
N PHE A 220 0.88 -16.12 22.70
CA PHE A 220 -0.50 -16.57 22.94
C PHE A 220 -1.53 -16.13 21.89
N SER A 221 -1.26 -15.12 21.05
CA SER A 221 -2.21 -14.79 19.98
C SER A 221 -1.55 -14.11 18.78
N GLY A 222 -1.14 -14.91 17.82
CA GLY A 222 -0.86 -14.49 16.46
C GLY A 222 -1.18 -15.63 15.53
N GLY A 223 -2.45 -15.79 15.14
CA GLY A 223 -2.97 -16.67 14.08
C GLY A 223 -2.68 -18.19 14.17
N PHE A 224 -1.75 -18.61 15.00
CA PHE A 224 -1.12 -19.91 14.93
C PHE A 224 -1.18 -20.54 16.32
N GLN A 225 -2.32 -21.16 16.60
CA GLN A 225 -2.51 -21.86 17.86
C GLN A 225 -1.75 -23.19 17.85
N GLN A 226 -1.87 -23.97 16.77
CA GLN A 226 -1.32 -25.34 16.64
C GLN A 226 -1.23 -25.70 15.14
N ILE A 227 -0.19 -26.43 14.72
CA ILE A 227 -0.20 -27.19 13.44
C ILE A 227 -0.15 -28.68 13.76
N LYS A 228 -0.84 -29.49 12.96
CA LYS A 228 -0.64 -30.94 12.91
C LYS A 228 0.36 -31.28 11.81
N VAL A 229 1.49 -31.88 12.18
CA VAL A 229 2.51 -32.37 11.25
C VAL A 229 2.44 -33.90 11.24
N ALA A 230 2.48 -34.51 10.06
CA ALA A 230 2.55 -35.96 9.93
C ALA A 230 3.98 -36.43 10.24
N GLN A 231 4.14 -37.28 11.26
CA GLN A 231 5.40 -37.94 11.55
C GLN A 231 5.30 -39.41 11.12
N VAL A 232 6.27 -39.86 10.33
CA VAL A 232 6.40 -41.26 9.91
C VAL A 232 7.18 -42.00 10.99
N ALA A 233 6.56 -43.00 11.61
CA ALA A 233 7.22 -43.89 12.55
C ALA A 233 8.19 -44.83 11.82
N GLN A 234 9.11 -45.45 12.56
CA GLN A 234 10.11 -46.38 11.99
C GLN A 234 9.47 -47.57 11.25
N ASP A 235 8.23 -47.90 11.58
CA ASP A 235 7.45 -48.97 10.94
C ASP A 235 6.73 -48.52 9.64
N GLY A 236 6.97 -47.29 9.17
CA GLY A 236 6.35 -46.72 7.97
C GLY A 236 4.92 -46.19 8.16
N SER A 237 4.37 -46.29 9.37
CA SER A 237 3.05 -45.72 9.70
C SER A 237 3.13 -44.21 9.99
N SER A 238 2.24 -43.42 9.39
CA SER A 238 2.15 -41.99 9.65
C SER A 238 1.16 -41.69 10.78
N HIS A 239 1.57 -40.89 11.75
CA HIS A 239 0.70 -40.37 12.81
C HIS A 239 0.81 -38.85 12.91
N TRP A 240 -0.29 -38.20 13.26
CA TRP A 240 -0.35 -36.74 13.32
C TRP A 240 0.05 -36.24 14.70
N VAL A 241 1.11 -35.42 14.75
CA VAL A 241 1.58 -34.79 16.00
C VAL A 241 1.17 -33.32 16.02
N THR A 242 0.60 -32.88 17.14
CA THR A 242 0.16 -31.48 17.31
C THR A 242 1.31 -30.64 17.86
N CYS A 243 1.90 -29.80 17.01
CA CYS A 243 2.98 -28.90 17.35
C CYS A 243 2.42 -27.57 17.88
N GLN A 244 2.76 -27.21 19.12
CA GLN A 244 2.30 -25.98 19.79
C GLN A 244 3.41 -24.93 19.94
N SER A 245 4.66 -25.28 19.65
CA SER A 245 5.81 -24.38 19.74
C SER A 245 6.37 -24.10 18.34
N LYS A 246 6.88 -22.88 18.14
CA LYS A 246 7.53 -22.46 16.88
C LYS A 246 8.65 -23.42 16.46
N ARG A 247 9.48 -23.86 17.42
CA ARG A 247 10.59 -24.77 17.17
C ARG A 247 10.11 -26.11 16.60
N LEU A 248 9.07 -26.70 17.19
CA LEU A 248 8.52 -27.98 16.73
C LEU A 248 7.88 -27.87 15.34
N VAL A 249 7.32 -26.70 15.03
CA VAL A 249 6.77 -26.42 13.69
C VAL A 249 7.87 -26.32 12.65
N GLU A 250 8.94 -25.57 12.93
CA GLU A 250 10.08 -25.43 12.03
C GLU A 250 10.76 -26.77 11.78
N GLU A 251 10.97 -27.58 12.83
CA GLU A 251 11.51 -28.94 12.72
C GLU A 251 10.60 -29.84 11.88
N GLY A 252 9.27 -29.81 12.11
CA GLY A 252 8.30 -30.59 11.36
C GLY A 252 8.25 -30.24 9.86
N CYS A 253 8.15 -28.94 9.53
CA CYS A 253 8.17 -28.49 8.14
C CYS A 253 9.51 -28.79 7.44
N THR A 254 10.63 -28.73 8.17
CA THR A 254 11.94 -29.09 7.62
C THR A 254 11.99 -30.59 7.29
N GLN A 255 11.42 -31.43 8.14
CA GLN A 255 11.37 -32.88 7.92
C GLN A 255 10.44 -33.25 6.76
N GLU A 256 9.26 -32.62 6.67
CA GLU A 256 8.34 -32.79 5.54
C GLU A 256 8.97 -32.35 4.21
N ASN A 257 9.61 -31.17 4.18
CA ASN A 257 10.33 -30.71 3.00
C ASN A 257 11.47 -31.65 2.60
N ARG A 258 12.21 -32.24 3.56
CA ARG A 258 13.19 -33.27 3.24
C ARG A 258 12.52 -34.50 2.63
N LEU A 259 11.43 -34.99 3.20
CA LEU A 259 10.72 -36.15 2.63
C LEU A 259 10.18 -35.87 1.22
N GLN A 260 9.73 -34.65 0.94
CA GLN A 260 9.11 -34.29 -0.34
C GLN A 260 10.12 -33.91 -1.43
N TYR A 261 11.23 -33.27 -1.06
CA TYR A 261 12.16 -32.65 -2.02
C TYR A 261 13.60 -33.17 -1.94
N ASP A 262 13.92 -34.06 -0.98
CA ASP A 262 15.24 -34.69 -0.93
C ASP A 262 15.33 -35.79 -1.99
N GLN A 263 15.69 -35.37 -3.21
CA GLN A 263 15.95 -36.23 -4.35
C GLN A 263 17.12 -37.21 -4.12
N THR A 264 17.91 -37.00 -3.06
CA THR A 264 19.10 -37.82 -2.78
C THR A 264 18.83 -38.98 -1.84
N CYS A 265 17.80 -38.90 -0.98
CA CYS A 265 17.70 -39.81 0.16
C CYS A 265 16.35 -40.50 0.44
N TYR A 266 15.22 -40.22 -0.26
CA TYR A 266 13.96 -40.92 0.06
C TYR A 266 12.88 -40.90 -1.04
N PRO A 267 12.06 -41.97 -1.21
CA PRO A 267 12.23 -43.37 -0.81
C PRO A 267 13.05 -44.18 -1.83
N TYR A 268 13.28 -43.63 -3.02
CA TYR A 268 14.15 -44.20 -4.05
C TYR A 268 15.20 -43.15 -4.40
N SER A 269 16.47 -43.49 -4.17
CA SER A 269 17.59 -42.64 -4.60
C SER A 269 17.46 -42.42 -6.11
N THR A 270 17.36 -41.18 -6.56
CA THR A 270 17.39 -40.90 -7.99
C THR A 270 18.81 -41.22 -8.46
N PRO A 271 19.03 -42.27 -9.27
CA PRO A 271 20.37 -42.59 -9.72
C PRO A 271 20.91 -41.39 -10.50
N PRO A 272 22.20 -41.05 -10.33
CA PRO A 272 22.81 -39.99 -11.13
C PRO A 272 22.65 -40.32 -12.62
N MET A 273 22.41 -39.30 -13.44
CA MET A 273 22.29 -39.47 -14.89
C MET A 273 23.56 -40.15 -15.43
N THR A 274 23.39 -41.32 -16.04
CA THR A 274 24.48 -42.16 -16.54
C THR A 274 24.84 -41.83 -17.98
N GLU A 275 26.06 -42.17 -18.39
CA GLU A 275 26.46 -42.10 -19.81
C GLU A 275 25.70 -43.18 -20.62
N PRO A 276 25.28 -42.90 -21.87
CA PRO A 276 25.60 -41.72 -22.69
C PRO A 276 24.67 -40.51 -22.50
N LEU A 277 23.63 -40.63 -21.67
CA LEU A 277 22.61 -39.58 -21.51
C LEU A 277 23.20 -38.31 -20.89
N TYR A 278 24.13 -38.47 -19.95
CA TYR A 278 24.80 -37.35 -19.29
C TYR A 278 25.58 -36.48 -20.28
N SER A 279 26.48 -37.07 -21.06
CA SER A 279 27.24 -36.34 -22.08
C SER A 279 26.34 -35.78 -23.18
N ASN A 280 25.27 -36.48 -23.55
CA ASN A 280 24.36 -36.02 -24.58
C ASN A 280 23.60 -34.73 -24.20
N PHE A 281 23.23 -34.55 -22.93
CA PHE A 281 22.46 -33.37 -22.49
C PHE A 281 23.28 -32.32 -21.74
N ASN A 282 24.52 -32.63 -21.33
CA ASN A 282 25.43 -31.67 -20.70
C ASN A 282 26.70 -31.38 -21.52
N GLY A 283 26.84 -31.99 -22.70
CA GLY A 283 27.95 -31.78 -23.62
C GLY A 283 27.66 -30.73 -24.72
N PRO A 284 28.55 -30.58 -25.71
CA PRO A 284 28.43 -29.57 -26.76
C PRO A 284 27.20 -29.75 -27.66
N ASN A 285 26.62 -30.96 -27.72
CA ASN A 285 25.42 -31.28 -28.50
C ASN A 285 24.12 -31.14 -27.70
N ALA A 286 24.18 -30.65 -26.45
CA ALA A 286 23.04 -30.56 -25.54
C ALA A 286 21.82 -29.83 -26.13
N GLU A 287 22.05 -28.71 -26.82
CA GLU A 287 20.99 -27.91 -27.43
C GLU A 287 20.29 -28.69 -28.56
N GLN A 288 21.07 -29.32 -29.43
CA GLN A 288 20.55 -30.13 -30.54
C GLN A 288 19.79 -31.35 -30.04
N ASN A 289 20.31 -32.04 -29.03
CA ASN A 289 19.68 -33.20 -28.41
C ASN A 289 18.40 -32.83 -27.65
N SER A 290 18.38 -31.68 -26.98
CA SER A 290 17.17 -31.13 -26.34
C SER A 290 16.10 -30.80 -27.37
N HIS A 291 16.47 -30.18 -28.49
CA HIS A 291 15.53 -29.91 -29.57
C HIS A 291 15.04 -31.17 -30.27
N ALA A 292 15.90 -32.16 -30.47
CA ALA A 292 15.52 -33.47 -30.99
C ALA A 292 14.54 -34.18 -30.05
N LEU A 293 14.78 -34.12 -28.74
CA LEU A 293 13.91 -34.72 -27.72
C LEU A 293 12.52 -34.06 -27.73
N LEU A 294 12.47 -32.73 -27.75
CA LEU A 294 11.22 -31.97 -27.82
C LEU A 294 10.44 -32.20 -29.12
N ARG A 295 11.14 -32.56 -30.20
CA ARG A 295 10.53 -32.90 -31.49
C ARG A 295 10.22 -34.40 -31.63
N SER A 296 10.47 -35.20 -30.59
CA SER A 296 10.34 -36.66 -30.60
C SER A 296 11.19 -37.34 -31.67
N LEU A 297 12.34 -36.75 -32.01
CA LEU A 297 13.32 -37.25 -32.99
C LEU A 297 14.61 -37.74 -32.34
N TYR A 298 14.65 -37.79 -31.00
CA TYR A 298 15.84 -38.20 -30.27
C TYR A 298 15.82 -39.70 -30.02
N GLU A 299 16.76 -40.40 -30.67
CA GLU A 299 17.00 -41.83 -30.47
C GLU A 299 18.22 -42.00 -29.56
N VAL A 300 18.06 -42.83 -28.53
CA VAL A 300 19.16 -43.21 -27.64
C VAL A 300 19.42 -44.69 -27.79
N GLU A 301 20.62 -45.04 -28.21
CA GLU A 301 21.10 -46.42 -28.18
C GLU A 301 21.51 -46.77 -26.74
N THR A 302 20.58 -47.30 -25.95
CA THR A 302 20.85 -47.76 -24.59
C THR A 302 20.58 -49.25 -24.42
N ALA A 303 21.49 -49.93 -23.73
CA ALA A 303 21.30 -51.31 -23.27
C ALA A 303 20.37 -51.44 -22.05
N ASP A 304 19.95 -50.31 -21.45
CA ASP A 304 19.04 -50.28 -20.29
C ASP A 304 17.57 -50.41 -20.75
N PRO A 305 16.89 -51.53 -20.43
CA PRO A 305 15.51 -51.76 -20.86
C PRO A 305 14.51 -50.77 -20.24
N TYR A 306 14.79 -50.20 -19.06
CA TYR A 306 13.89 -49.24 -18.42
C TYR A 306 13.92 -47.89 -19.14
N LEU A 307 15.11 -47.41 -19.47
CA LEU A 307 15.28 -46.16 -20.23
C LEU A 307 14.67 -46.28 -21.64
N ALA A 308 14.86 -47.43 -22.30
CA ALA A 308 14.21 -47.70 -23.59
C ALA A 308 12.68 -47.59 -23.48
N SER A 309 12.08 -48.21 -22.46
CA SER A 309 10.63 -48.15 -22.25
C SER A 309 10.12 -46.72 -21.97
N PHE A 310 10.84 -45.96 -21.14
CA PHE A 310 10.52 -44.57 -20.83
C PHE A 310 10.57 -43.68 -22.08
N MET A 311 11.62 -43.80 -22.91
CA MET A 311 11.73 -43.02 -24.14
C MET A 311 10.64 -43.38 -25.16
N THR A 312 10.22 -44.64 -25.20
CA THR A 312 9.12 -45.10 -26.06
C THR A 312 7.78 -44.50 -25.63
N GLU A 313 7.50 -44.48 -24.31
CA GLU A 313 6.30 -43.85 -23.74
C GLU A 313 6.28 -42.33 -23.97
N TYR A 314 7.43 -41.68 -23.79
CA TYR A 314 7.57 -40.23 -23.97
C TYR A 314 7.33 -39.81 -25.43
N ASN A 315 7.90 -40.53 -26.39
CA ASN A 315 7.69 -40.29 -27.83
C ASN A 315 6.22 -40.50 -28.24
N TYR A 316 5.49 -41.41 -27.58
CA TYR A 316 4.07 -41.63 -27.82
C TYR A 316 3.20 -40.46 -27.34
N SER A 317 3.55 -39.84 -26.21
CA SER A 317 2.77 -38.77 -25.57
C SER A 317 2.84 -37.42 -26.29
N TRP A 318 3.97 -37.09 -26.92
CA TRP A 318 4.16 -35.82 -27.63
C TRP A 318 3.78 -35.88 -29.11
N GLY A 319 3.80 -37.07 -29.73
CA GLY A 319 3.33 -37.27 -31.11
C GLY A 319 1.83 -36.97 -31.31
N THR A 320 1.02 -37.07 -30.23
CA THR A 320 -0.41 -36.72 -30.23
C THR A 320 -0.68 -35.23 -29.95
N LEU A 321 0.30 -34.49 -29.44
CA LEU A 321 0.24 -33.04 -29.21
C LEU A 321 0.77 -32.25 -30.42
N LYS A 322 0.35 -32.63 -31.64
CA LYS A 322 0.42 -31.72 -32.79
C LYS A 322 -0.66 -30.65 -32.63
N VAL A 323 -0.38 -29.66 -31.79
CA VAL A 323 -1.17 -28.42 -31.68
C VAL A 323 -1.07 -27.71 -33.04
N THR A 324 -2.15 -27.76 -33.81
CA THR A 324 -2.32 -26.97 -35.03
C THR A 324 -2.30 -25.49 -34.68
N LEU A 325 -1.41 -24.74 -35.33
CA LEU A 325 -1.16 -23.31 -35.13
C LEU A 325 -2.34 -22.38 -35.54
N GLU A 326 -3.52 -22.93 -35.88
CA GLU A 326 -4.66 -22.17 -36.40
C GLU A 326 -5.62 -21.63 -35.32
N ASP A 327 -5.58 -22.14 -34.09
CA ASP A 327 -6.59 -21.82 -33.06
C ASP A 327 -6.35 -20.49 -32.30
N LYS A 328 -5.36 -19.67 -32.67
CA LYS A 328 -5.04 -18.41 -31.96
C LYS A 328 -5.58 -17.12 -32.59
N ILE A 329 -6.43 -17.18 -33.62
CA ILE A 329 -6.96 -15.96 -34.27
C ILE A 329 -8.38 -15.56 -33.78
N ILE A 330 -9.10 -16.40 -33.01
CA ILE A 330 -10.54 -16.13 -32.77
C ILE A 330 -10.87 -15.26 -31.53
N ASN A 331 -9.93 -14.91 -30.66
CA ASN A 331 -10.24 -14.11 -29.45
C ASN A 331 -9.69 -12.68 -29.48
N SER A 332 -9.97 -11.95 -30.55
CA SER A 332 -9.97 -10.48 -30.51
C SER A 332 -10.98 -9.86 -31.50
N ARG A 333 -12.26 -9.89 -31.14
CA ARG A 333 -13.25 -8.90 -31.60
C ARG A 333 -14.20 -8.57 -30.47
#